data_AF-A0A937NF94-F1
#
_entry.id   AF-A0A937NF94-F1
#
_cell.length_a   1.000
_cell.length_b   1.000
_cell.length_c   1.000
_cell.angle_alpha   90.00
_cell.angle_beta   90.00
_cell.angle_gamma   90.00
#
_symmetry.space_group_name_H-M   'P 1'
#
loop_
_entity.id
_entity.type
_entity.pdbx_description
1 polymer ?
#
loop_
_entity_poly.entity_id
_entity_poly.type
_entity_poly.pdbx_seq_one_letter_code
_entity_poly.pdbx_strand_id
1 'polypeptide(L)'
;MLTFNSSVAGVNSIAFSPDSKSLVAASNAGLTLYDAKDGRETVGFAELIGKVSSVAFSADDTSIVTGGAGLKVWDARTGRETFALTEHPSTFSRVAFSPDGTRILSGGPFERLTMWDAGTGDEIFTVKGHSSILALSPDGERFVSAPRLPRGTPLQLNLRDAETGEVTSTLEGYAACATFSHDSRWLALGGRPSVSLWGVENGKQLVKFRGHGADAYMPSMKARVFSVRFSPDGKRLASTGTDGVMKVWDTASAQEVLSINLPPSSSASLLSPDQGQIVEFSSQRIAVIFNSQIHSYHAPFRPKVHEINTGSSVGCLAVSSDGTRIVGVSSNKINVWDARTRENVLTVVANGAVNSVAFSPDGRRIAGGGRAATNKSREPGELQLWDATSGDLLYDLQGHTQIVTSVSFNADGTRMASASWDGTIKVWDVDSGEEMLTLYHSRVRRVAFSPVGQRIASGGWNGAKLWNADNGEQLRNWGAGGEAGVAFSPDGERIVIGGEEWDPKTEQRTGAIKVWEADTAREVFTVGGFSGGVNDAAFSPDGKRIVLAAFERNAKTKQKIGEIKVVEADTGREIFTLGGFAGEVNGVAFSPDGKNIVSGCQQTVTVWDVSAIEENAKGH
;
A
#
# COMPACT_ATOMS: atom_id res chain seq x y z
N MET A 1 9.37 11.65 5.87
CA MET A 1 8.02 11.53 6.47
C MET A 1 8.15 11.82 7.95
N LEU A 2 7.41 12.78 8.49
CA LEU A 2 7.41 13.08 9.93
C LEU A 2 6.14 12.49 10.54
N THR A 3 6.30 11.57 11.49
CA THR A 3 5.19 10.96 12.23
C THR A 3 5.30 11.38 13.68
N PHE A 4 4.24 11.98 14.23
CA PHE A 4 4.17 12.26 15.65
C PHE A 4 2.87 11.77 16.25
N ASN A 5 2.96 11.32 17.50
CA ASN A 5 1.79 11.04 18.30
C ASN A 5 1.18 12.36 18.72
N SER A 6 0.07 12.73 18.10
CA SER A 6 -0.80 13.77 18.59
C SER A 6 -1.29 13.38 19.99
N SER A 7 -1.40 14.34 20.90
CA SER A 7 -2.08 14.10 22.18
C SER A 7 -3.58 13.85 22.01
N VAL A 8 -4.13 14.09 20.81
CA VAL A 8 -5.56 14.29 20.54
C VAL A 8 -6.14 13.13 19.72
N ALA A 9 -7.15 12.45 20.28
CA ALA A 9 -7.92 11.42 19.56
C ALA A 9 -9.22 12.01 18.97
N GLY A 10 -9.66 11.47 17.84
CA GLY A 10 -10.93 11.85 17.22
C GLY A 10 -10.91 13.28 16.65
N VAL A 11 -9.95 13.55 15.76
CA VAL A 11 -9.86 14.79 15.00
C VAL A 11 -10.99 14.83 13.96
N ASN A 12 -11.80 15.89 14.01
CA ASN A 12 -12.96 16.10 13.16
C ASN A 12 -12.67 16.99 11.94
N SER A 13 -11.73 17.95 12.06
CA SER A 13 -11.35 18.88 10.99
C SER A 13 -9.95 19.41 11.22
N ILE A 14 -9.25 19.78 10.13
CA ILE A 14 -7.90 20.38 10.18
C ILE A 14 -7.80 21.54 9.18
N ALA A 15 -6.96 22.53 9.46
CA ALA A 15 -6.65 23.64 8.56
C ALA A 15 -5.18 24.07 8.70
N PHE A 16 -4.56 24.46 7.59
CA PHE A 16 -3.26 25.13 7.57
C PHE A 16 -3.46 26.64 7.60
N SER A 17 -2.53 27.35 8.22
CA SER A 17 -2.37 28.78 7.97
C SER A 17 -2.04 29.00 6.49
N PRO A 18 -2.63 30.00 5.80
CA PRO A 18 -2.16 30.50 4.52
C PRO A 18 -0.62 30.50 4.32
N ASP A 19 0.18 30.91 5.31
CA ASP A 19 1.64 30.88 5.22
C ASP A 19 2.30 29.48 5.39
N SER A 20 1.49 28.44 5.60
CA SER A 20 1.88 27.03 5.79
C SER A 20 2.77 26.75 7.01
N LYS A 21 2.96 27.70 7.92
CA LYS A 21 3.79 27.50 9.13
C LYS A 21 3.02 26.92 10.31
N SER A 22 1.70 27.05 10.31
CA SER A 22 0.86 26.61 11.41
C SER A 22 -0.21 25.64 10.92
N LEU A 23 -0.52 24.65 11.74
CA LEU A 23 -1.56 23.66 11.50
C LEU A 23 -2.49 23.62 12.70
N VAL A 24 -3.78 23.75 12.48
CA VAL A 24 -4.79 23.64 13.53
C VAL A 24 -5.60 22.36 13.36
N ALA A 25 -5.83 21.64 14.46
CA ALA A 25 -6.69 20.45 14.51
C ALA A 25 -7.85 20.65 15.49
N ALA A 26 -9.06 20.45 14.98
CA ALA A 26 -10.29 20.42 15.74
C ALA A 26 -10.66 18.98 16.09
N SER A 27 -10.99 18.72 17.36
CA SER A 27 -11.27 17.39 17.88
C SER A 27 -12.47 17.36 18.82
N ASN A 28 -12.82 16.17 19.29
CA ASN A 28 -13.80 16.01 20.36
C ASN A 28 -13.36 16.62 21.70
N ALA A 29 -12.06 16.81 21.90
CA ALA A 29 -11.48 17.35 23.14
C ALA A 29 -11.18 18.85 23.08
N GLY A 30 -11.33 19.50 21.91
CA GLY A 30 -11.04 20.91 21.74
C GLY A 30 -10.21 21.20 20.48
N LEU A 31 -9.48 22.31 20.52
CA LEU A 31 -8.66 22.84 19.44
C LEU A 31 -7.17 22.80 19.82
N THR A 32 -6.31 22.36 18.90
CA THR A 32 -4.86 22.32 19.12
C THR A 32 -4.12 22.91 17.93
N LEU A 33 -3.16 23.79 18.20
CA LEU A 33 -2.28 24.37 17.19
C LEU A 33 -0.92 23.68 17.21
N TYR A 34 -0.41 23.38 16.03
CA TYR A 34 0.86 22.73 15.78
C TYR A 34 1.74 23.64 14.92
N ASP A 35 3.04 23.61 15.16
CA ASP A 35 4.03 24.06 14.20
C ASP A 35 4.04 23.05 13.03
N ALA A 36 3.84 23.55 11.82
CA ALA A 36 3.75 22.72 10.62
C ALA A 36 5.08 22.03 10.30
N LYS A 37 6.22 22.62 10.68
CA LYS A 37 7.56 22.11 10.33
C LYS A 37 7.91 20.85 11.10
N ASP A 38 7.64 20.82 12.40
CA ASP A 38 8.09 19.76 13.30
C ASP A 38 6.96 19.06 14.06
N GLY A 39 5.71 19.50 13.87
CA GLY A 39 4.54 18.90 14.50
C GLY A 39 4.44 19.18 16.00
N ARG A 40 5.22 20.12 16.53
CA ARG A 40 5.18 20.46 17.94
C ARG A 40 3.91 21.25 18.26
N GLU A 41 3.24 20.87 19.35
CA GLU A 41 2.13 21.66 19.89
C GLU A 41 2.64 23.03 20.34
N THR A 42 2.13 24.10 19.71
CA THR A 42 2.54 25.48 19.97
C THR A 42 1.61 26.16 20.96
N VAL A 43 0.30 25.91 20.83
CA VAL A 43 -0.73 26.45 21.72
C VAL A 43 -1.83 25.40 21.92
N GLY A 44 -2.05 25.00 23.18
CA GLY A 44 -3.22 24.22 23.58
C GLY A 44 -4.34 25.14 24.02
N PHE A 45 -5.48 25.13 23.33
CA PHE A 45 -6.67 25.89 23.74
C PHE A 45 -7.36 25.13 24.88
N ALA A 46 -6.83 25.28 26.10
CA ALA A 46 -7.25 24.47 27.27
C ALA A 46 -8.66 24.80 27.82
N GLU A 47 -9.43 25.70 27.20
CA GLU A 47 -10.76 26.13 27.68
C GLU A 47 -11.92 25.88 26.69
N LEU A 48 -11.91 24.76 25.97
CA LEU A 48 -13.10 24.28 25.26
C LEU A 48 -13.55 22.93 25.84
N ILE A 49 -14.48 22.95 26.81
CA ILE A 49 -15.12 21.74 27.36
C ILE A 49 -16.16 21.19 26.36
N GLY A 50 -15.86 21.17 25.06
CA GLY A 50 -16.83 20.85 24.02
C GLY A 50 -16.21 20.44 22.70
N LYS A 51 -16.92 19.54 22.01
CA LYS A 51 -16.56 19.02 20.69
C LYS A 51 -16.49 20.14 19.64
N VAL A 52 -15.34 20.27 18.98
CA VAL A 52 -15.15 21.13 17.81
C VAL A 52 -15.26 20.26 16.55
N SER A 53 -16.20 20.61 15.67
CA SER A 53 -16.51 19.85 14.45
C SER A 53 -15.82 20.39 13.21
N SER A 54 -15.52 21.69 13.16
CA SER A 54 -14.91 22.35 12.00
C SER A 54 -14.03 23.52 12.42
N VAL A 55 -12.99 23.79 11.64
CA VAL A 55 -12.05 24.91 11.84
C VAL A 55 -11.56 25.48 10.50
N ALA A 56 -11.29 26.79 10.43
CA ALA A 56 -10.63 27.45 9.32
C ALA A 56 -9.78 28.66 9.78
N PHE A 57 -8.73 28.99 9.02
CA PHE A 57 -7.91 30.20 9.20
C PHE A 57 -8.44 31.35 8.35
N SER A 58 -8.28 32.59 8.83
CA SER A 58 -8.41 33.80 8.00
C SER A 58 -7.25 33.89 7.01
N ALA A 59 -7.45 34.63 5.92
CA ALA A 59 -6.47 34.77 4.85
C ALA A 59 -5.15 35.44 5.25
N ASP A 60 -5.16 36.20 6.34
CA ASP A 60 -4.02 36.95 6.89
C ASP A 60 -3.33 36.24 8.06
N ASP A 61 -3.70 34.99 8.36
CA ASP A 61 -3.19 34.17 9.47
C ASP A 61 -3.46 34.72 10.88
N THR A 62 -4.23 35.80 11.02
CA THR A 62 -4.44 36.44 12.32
C THR A 62 -5.56 35.79 13.13
N SER A 63 -6.51 35.16 12.46
CA SER A 63 -7.76 34.69 13.07
C SER A 63 -8.07 33.23 12.70
N ILE A 64 -8.73 32.55 13.63
CA ILE A 64 -9.27 31.21 13.45
C ILE A 64 -10.77 31.26 13.72
N VAL A 65 -11.57 30.56 12.92
CA VAL A 65 -12.99 30.36 13.19
C VAL A 65 -13.23 28.89 13.50
N THR A 66 -14.01 28.61 14.54
CA THR A 66 -14.40 27.26 14.92
C THR A 66 -15.91 27.08 14.93
N GLY A 67 -16.37 25.93 14.45
CA GLY A 67 -17.74 25.44 14.62
C GLY A 67 -17.77 24.25 15.58
N GLY A 68 -18.76 24.22 16.48
CA GLY A 68 -18.95 23.18 17.49
C GLY A 68 -20.17 23.47 18.35
N ALA A 69 -19.99 23.56 19.68
CA ALA A 69 -21.01 24.04 20.63
C ALA A 69 -21.32 25.56 20.53
N GLY A 70 -21.04 26.16 19.37
CA GLY A 70 -21.11 27.59 19.05
C GLY A 70 -20.21 27.94 17.85
N LEU A 71 -20.38 29.14 17.31
CA LEU A 71 -19.50 29.75 16.32
C LEU A 71 -18.63 30.80 17.01
N LYS A 72 -17.31 30.59 16.99
CA LYS A 72 -16.36 31.45 17.69
C LYS A 72 -15.21 31.85 16.78
N VAL A 73 -14.76 33.09 16.94
CA VAL A 73 -13.58 33.64 16.29
C VAL A 73 -12.49 33.85 17.33
N TRP A 74 -11.28 33.46 16.99
CA TRP A 74 -10.13 33.41 17.89
C TRP A 74 -8.96 34.16 17.25
N ASP A 75 -8.17 34.84 18.07
CA ASP A 75 -6.85 35.32 17.67
C ASP A 75 -5.89 34.13 17.58
N ALA A 76 -5.37 33.88 16.38
CA ALA A 76 -4.55 32.69 16.07
C ALA A 76 -3.24 32.65 16.86
N ARG A 77 -2.69 33.82 17.23
CA ARG A 77 -1.39 33.97 17.88
C ARG A 77 -1.47 33.74 19.39
N THR A 78 -2.51 34.28 20.02
CA THR A 78 -2.70 34.26 21.48
C THR A 78 -3.64 33.15 21.94
N GLY A 79 -4.42 32.59 21.02
CA GLY A 79 -5.44 31.60 21.29
C GLY A 79 -6.65 32.13 22.08
N ARG A 80 -6.80 33.45 22.18
CA ARG A 80 -7.91 34.08 22.90
C ARG A 80 -9.13 34.21 22.00
N GLU A 81 -10.31 34.01 22.58
CA GLU A 81 -11.58 34.31 21.91
C GLU A 81 -11.68 35.82 21.66
N THR A 82 -11.87 36.20 20.41
CA THR A 82 -12.08 37.59 20.02
C THR A 82 -13.55 37.96 20.23
N PHE A 83 -14.45 37.16 19.67
CA PHE A 83 -15.89 37.26 19.86
C PHE A 83 -16.59 35.96 19.42
N ALA A 84 -17.81 35.77 19.90
CA ALA A 84 -18.70 34.72 19.45
C ALA A 84 -19.70 35.30 18.44
N LEU A 85 -19.96 34.56 17.35
CA LEU A 85 -21.02 34.89 16.41
C LEU A 85 -22.34 34.43 17.05
N THR A 86 -23.24 35.38 17.27
CA THR A 86 -24.41 35.14 18.13
C THR A 86 -25.52 34.43 17.34
N GLU A 87 -25.60 33.10 17.43
CA GLU A 87 -26.82 32.35 17.09
C GLU A 87 -27.01 31.08 17.97
N HIS A 88 -28.23 30.53 17.90
CA HIS A 88 -28.79 29.49 18.79
C HIS A 88 -27.88 28.27 19.09
N PRO A 89 -28.00 27.67 20.29
CA PRO A 89 -27.12 26.62 20.78
C PRO A 89 -27.32 25.32 19.99
N SER A 90 -26.50 25.11 18.95
CA SER A 90 -26.52 23.86 18.20
C SER A 90 -25.15 23.50 17.65
N THR A 91 -24.96 22.21 17.38
CA THR A 91 -23.72 21.65 16.86
C THR A 91 -23.56 21.94 15.38
N PHE A 92 -22.76 22.94 15.02
CA PHE A 92 -22.51 23.30 13.62
C PHE A 92 -21.67 22.24 12.90
N SER A 93 -21.80 22.18 11.58
CA SER A 93 -21.16 21.11 10.79
C SER A 93 -19.92 21.59 10.03
N ARG A 94 -19.91 22.83 9.51
CA ARG A 94 -18.76 23.42 8.80
C ARG A 94 -18.70 24.95 8.92
N VAL A 95 -17.48 25.46 8.89
CA VAL A 95 -17.13 26.89 8.85
C VAL A 95 -16.05 27.15 7.81
N ALA A 96 -16.04 28.34 7.21
CA ALA A 96 -15.00 28.80 6.28
C ALA A 96 -14.86 30.33 6.32
N PHE A 97 -13.66 30.84 6.09
CA PHE A 97 -13.44 32.27 5.78
C PHE A 97 -13.53 32.52 4.28
N SER A 98 -13.93 33.73 3.90
CA SER A 98 -13.69 34.23 2.56
C SER A 98 -12.20 34.44 2.30
N PRO A 99 -11.76 34.36 1.04
CA PRO A 99 -10.35 34.52 0.67
C PRO A 99 -9.77 35.89 0.98
N ASP A 100 -10.60 36.92 1.07
CA ASP A 100 -10.23 38.27 1.51
C ASP A 100 -10.23 38.41 3.05
N GLY A 101 -10.62 37.37 3.79
CA GLY A 101 -10.73 37.36 5.25
C GLY A 101 -11.89 38.17 5.82
N THR A 102 -12.69 38.85 4.98
CA THR A 102 -13.71 39.81 5.41
C THR A 102 -15.05 39.18 5.80
N ARG A 103 -15.30 37.93 5.39
CA ARG A 103 -16.56 37.23 5.62
C ARG A 103 -16.32 35.84 6.18
N ILE A 104 -17.27 35.37 6.98
CA ILE A 104 -17.32 34.00 7.51
C ILE A 104 -18.57 33.33 6.97
N LEU A 105 -18.45 32.10 6.50
CA LEU A 105 -19.56 31.29 6.04
C LEU A 105 -19.74 30.08 6.98
N SER A 106 -20.96 29.89 7.47
CA SER A 106 -21.30 28.83 8.42
C SER A 106 -22.50 27.99 8.00
N GLY A 107 -22.48 26.68 8.28
CA GLY A 107 -23.58 25.77 7.97
C GLY A 107 -23.80 24.68 9.02
N GLY A 108 -25.08 24.42 9.34
CA GLY A 108 -25.47 23.52 10.44
C GLY A 108 -26.65 22.59 10.16
N PRO A 109 -26.96 21.66 11.09
CA PRO A 109 -27.96 20.59 10.92
C PRO A 109 -29.42 21.07 10.82
N PHE A 110 -29.69 22.36 11.03
CA PHE A 110 -31.03 22.94 11.05
C PHE A 110 -31.35 23.79 9.82
N GLU A 111 -30.78 23.41 8.67
CA GLU A 111 -31.19 23.90 7.37
C GLU A 111 -30.82 25.37 7.08
N ARG A 112 -29.84 25.94 7.79
CA ARG A 112 -29.41 27.34 7.62
C ARG A 112 -27.95 27.42 7.17
N LEU A 113 -27.72 28.26 6.18
CA LEU A 113 -26.40 28.75 5.80
C LEU A 113 -26.37 30.24 6.07
N THR A 114 -25.42 30.70 6.87
CA THR A 114 -25.34 32.10 7.28
C THR A 114 -23.97 32.65 6.92
N MET A 115 -23.99 33.81 6.24
CA MET A 115 -22.82 34.62 5.93
C MET A 115 -22.71 35.74 6.96
N TRP A 116 -21.53 35.93 7.50
CA TRP A 116 -21.22 36.90 8.55
C TRP A 116 -20.13 37.86 8.08
N ASP A 117 -20.15 39.07 8.59
CA ASP A 117 -19.01 39.98 8.54
C ASP A 117 -17.96 39.49 9.55
N ALA A 118 -16.73 39.27 9.09
CA ALA A 118 -15.66 38.73 9.92
C ALA A 118 -15.05 39.77 10.88
N GLY A 119 -15.26 41.06 10.65
CA GLY A 119 -14.74 42.14 11.49
C GLY A 119 -15.71 42.54 12.60
N THR A 120 -17.01 42.62 12.29
CA THR A 120 -18.05 43.01 13.26
C THR A 120 -18.76 41.82 13.90
N GLY A 121 -18.80 40.69 13.22
CA GLY A 121 -19.59 39.52 13.62
C GLY A 121 -21.08 39.62 13.28
N ASP A 122 -21.47 40.62 12.49
CA ASP A 122 -22.86 40.83 12.09
C ASP A 122 -23.29 39.83 11.00
N GLU A 123 -24.57 39.45 11.02
CA GLU A 123 -25.16 38.63 9.96
C GLU A 123 -25.37 39.46 8.68
N ILE A 124 -24.83 39.00 7.55
CA ILE A 124 -25.04 39.59 6.23
C ILE A 124 -26.32 39.03 5.61
N PHE A 125 -26.43 37.69 5.53
CA PHE A 125 -27.64 37.00 5.08
C PHE A 125 -27.71 35.55 5.59
N THR A 126 -28.93 35.01 5.63
CA THR A 126 -29.21 33.59 5.90
C THR A 126 -30.07 32.94 4.82
N VAL A 127 -29.65 31.77 4.33
CA VAL A 127 -30.39 30.93 3.40
C VAL A 127 -30.96 29.70 4.13
N LYS A 128 -32.29 29.48 4.02
CA LYS A 128 -33.00 28.34 4.64
C LYS A 128 -33.16 27.16 3.66
N GLY A 129 -33.28 25.93 4.17
CA GLY A 129 -33.53 24.69 3.40
C GLY A 129 -32.28 23.86 3.04
N HIS A 130 -31.13 24.12 3.67
CA HIS A 130 -29.83 23.55 3.25
C HIS A 130 -29.13 22.71 4.31
N SER A 131 -28.76 21.49 3.94
CA SER A 131 -28.22 20.51 4.87
C SER A 131 -26.75 20.71 5.24
N SER A 132 -25.94 21.31 4.36
CA SER A 132 -24.51 21.60 4.63
C SER A 132 -23.87 22.49 3.56
N ILE A 133 -22.77 23.14 3.94
CA ILE A 133 -21.84 23.84 3.04
C ILE A 133 -20.69 22.90 2.72
N LEU A 134 -20.28 22.85 1.45
CA LEU A 134 -19.24 21.96 1.00
C LEU A 134 -17.91 22.69 0.73
N ALA A 135 -17.95 23.89 0.14
CA ALA A 135 -16.76 24.74 -0.13
C ALA A 135 -17.17 26.19 -0.49
N LEU A 136 -16.23 27.14 -0.30
CA LEU A 136 -16.28 28.52 -0.80
C LEU A 136 -15.15 28.68 -1.85
N SER A 137 -15.38 29.48 -2.90
CA SER A 137 -14.39 29.69 -3.97
C SER A 137 -13.26 30.65 -3.53
N PRO A 138 -12.03 30.46 -4.05
CA PRO A 138 -10.88 31.33 -3.78
C PRO A 138 -10.99 32.79 -4.24
N ASP A 139 -11.96 33.13 -5.08
CA ASP A 139 -12.32 34.53 -5.39
C ASP A 139 -13.36 35.12 -4.43
N GLY A 140 -13.98 34.29 -3.57
CA GLY A 140 -15.01 34.73 -2.64
C GLY A 140 -16.35 35.07 -3.29
N GLU A 141 -16.53 34.76 -4.58
CA GLU A 141 -17.75 35.08 -5.33
C GLU A 141 -18.79 33.95 -5.26
N ARG A 142 -18.40 32.71 -4.97
CA ARG A 142 -19.30 31.55 -5.05
C ARG A 142 -19.10 30.53 -3.95
N PHE A 143 -20.17 29.84 -3.56
CA PHE A 143 -20.07 28.70 -2.65
C PHE A 143 -20.95 27.53 -3.09
N VAL A 144 -20.58 26.33 -2.66
CA VAL A 144 -21.31 25.09 -2.93
C VAL A 144 -22.07 24.66 -1.70
N SER A 145 -23.37 24.43 -1.89
CA SER A 145 -24.28 23.98 -0.84
C SER A 145 -25.04 22.72 -1.24
N ALA A 146 -25.39 21.90 -0.26
CA ALA A 146 -26.22 20.72 -0.44
C ALA A 146 -27.67 21.01 0.03
N PRO A 147 -28.64 21.26 -0.87
CA PRO A 147 -30.05 21.44 -0.50
C PRO A 147 -30.62 20.17 0.14
N ARG A 148 -31.54 20.35 1.10
CA ARG A 148 -32.32 19.21 1.62
C ARG A 148 -33.50 18.98 0.66
N LEU A 149 -33.46 17.85 -0.04
CA LEU A 149 -34.51 17.51 -1.01
C LEU A 149 -35.51 16.51 -0.41
N PRO A 150 -36.79 16.53 -0.82
CA PRO A 150 -37.77 15.51 -0.45
C PRO A 150 -37.30 14.10 -0.79
N ARG A 151 -37.68 13.10 0.01
CA ARG A 151 -37.35 11.69 -0.27
C ARG A 151 -37.83 11.31 -1.67
N GLY A 152 -36.93 10.73 -2.48
CA GLY A 152 -37.19 10.32 -3.86
C GLY A 152 -36.74 11.32 -4.92
N THR A 153 -36.35 12.54 -4.53
CA THR A 153 -35.75 13.52 -5.46
C THR A 153 -34.30 13.14 -5.76
N PRO A 154 -33.82 13.23 -7.02
CA PRO A 154 -32.40 13.06 -7.33
C PRO A 154 -31.52 13.99 -6.50
N LEU A 155 -30.40 13.47 -5.99
CA LEU A 155 -29.43 14.26 -5.22
C LEU A 155 -28.81 15.32 -6.13
N GLN A 156 -28.75 16.56 -5.64
CA GLN A 156 -28.20 17.70 -6.36
C GLN A 156 -27.46 18.63 -5.38
N LEU A 157 -26.55 19.44 -5.91
CA LEU A 157 -25.85 20.50 -5.20
C LEU A 157 -26.10 21.84 -5.90
N ASN A 158 -26.07 22.93 -5.15
CA ASN A 158 -26.24 24.28 -5.69
C ASN A 158 -24.93 25.04 -5.60
N LEU A 159 -24.47 25.56 -6.74
CA LEU A 159 -23.51 26.65 -6.80
C LEU A 159 -24.29 27.95 -6.56
N ARG A 160 -23.84 28.75 -5.60
CA ARG A 160 -24.50 29.98 -5.18
C ARG A 160 -23.56 31.16 -5.28
N ASP A 161 -24.15 32.32 -5.54
CA ASP A 161 -23.48 33.61 -5.42
C ASP A 161 -23.23 33.94 -3.93
N ALA A 162 -22.02 34.36 -3.59
CA ALA A 162 -21.60 34.57 -2.21
C ALA A 162 -21.99 35.95 -1.65
N GLU A 163 -22.43 36.89 -2.50
CA GLU A 163 -22.90 38.21 -2.08
C GLU A 163 -24.40 38.19 -1.77
N THR A 164 -25.18 37.54 -2.64
CA THR A 164 -26.65 37.50 -2.58
C THR A 164 -27.20 36.21 -2.01
N GLY A 165 -26.43 35.12 -2.06
CA GLY A 165 -26.87 33.79 -1.70
C GLY A 165 -27.72 33.09 -2.77
N GLU A 166 -27.97 33.69 -3.94
CA GLU A 166 -28.82 33.13 -5.00
C GLU A 166 -28.19 31.91 -5.70
N VAL A 167 -29.00 31.01 -6.25
CA VAL A 167 -28.51 29.84 -7.01
C VAL A 167 -28.09 30.28 -8.41
N THR A 168 -26.81 30.11 -8.73
CA THR A 168 -26.27 30.42 -10.06
C THR A 168 -26.26 29.18 -10.97
N SER A 169 -26.10 27.98 -10.40
CA SER A 169 -26.12 26.71 -11.13
C SER A 169 -26.44 25.53 -10.23
N THR A 170 -26.99 24.45 -10.81
CA THR A 170 -27.27 23.19 -10.11
C THR A 170 -26.41 22.07 -10.68
N LEU A 171 -25.78 21.30 -9.80
CA LEU A 171 -24.88 20.19 -10.12
C LEU A 171 -25.58 18.87 -9.76
N GLU A 172 -25.57 17.90 -10.68
CA GLU A 172 -26.18 16.60 -10.43
C GLU A 172 -25.29 15.71 -9.56
N GLY A 173 -25.90 15.07 -8.56
CA GLY A 173 -25.29 14.00 -7.78
C GLY A 173 -25.10 14.30 -6.29
N TYR A 174 -24.30 13.45 -5.66
CA TYR A 174 -24.00 13.50 -4.24
C TYR A 174 -22.52 13.71 -4.03
N ALA A 175 -22.18 14.70 -3.19
CA ALA A 175 -20.83 14.92 -2.72
C ALA A 175 -20.79 14.89 -1.18
N ALA A 176 -19.77 14.23 -0.66
CA ALA A 176 -19.41 14.24 0.76
C ALA A 176 -18.42 15.36 1.10
N CYS A 177 -17.65 15.81 0.11
CA CYS A 177 -16.68 16.87 0.22
C CYS A 177 -16.55 17.60 -1.13
N ALA A 178 -16.14 18.87 -1.09
CA ALA A 178 -15.88 19.67 -2.27
C ALA A 178 -14.65 20.56 -2.06
N THR A 179 -14.06 21.00 -3.16
CA THR A 179 -12.99 22.00 -3.18
C THR A 179 -12.97 22.69 -4.55
N PHE A 180 -12.73 23.99 -4.57
CA PHE A 180 -12.45 24.72 -5.81
C PHE A 180 -10.97 24.66 -6.16
N SER A 181 -10.64 24.80 -7.44
CA SER A 181 -9.28 25.13 -7.87
C SER A 181 -8.91 26.55 -7.46
N HIS A 182 -7.62 26.84 -7.34
CA HIS A 182 -7.12 28.13 -6.86
C HIS A 182 -7.51 29.32 -7.75
N ASP A 183 -7.74 29.05 -9.04
CA ASP A 183 -8.22 30.03 -10.02
C ASP A 183 -9.76 30.09 -10.12
N SER A 184 -10.48 29.39 -9.22
CA SER A 184 -11.94 29.27 -9.17
C SER A 184 -12.62 28.71 -10.44
N ARG A 185 -11.88 28.25 -11.43
CA ARG A 185 -12.45 27.76 -12.69
C ARG A 185 -13.06 26.37 -12.56
N TRP A 186 -12.51 25.56 -11.65
CA TRP A 186 -12.86 24.16 -11.49
C TRP A 186 -13.37 23.85 -10.09
N LEU A 187 -14.30 22.89 -10.01
CA LEU A 187 -14.84 22.38 -8.77
C LEU A 187 -14.65 20.85 -8.74
N ALA A 188 -13.94 20.36 -7.73
CA ALA A 188 -13.80 18.94 -7.47
C ALA A 188 -14.76 18.50 -6.37
N LEU A 189 -15.49 17.41 -6.62
CA LEU A 189 -16.47 16.82 -5.72
C LEU A 189 -16.11 15.37 -5.42
N GLY A 190 -15.94 15.03 -4.15
CA GLY A 190 -15.75 13.65 -3.68
C GLY A 190 -17.07 12.98 -3.34
N GLY A 191 -17.42 11.90 -4.06
CA GLY A 191 -18.68 11.17 -3.92
C GLY A 191 -18.50 9.72 -3.47
N ARG A 192 -19.43 8.85 -3.88
CA ARG A 192 -19.37 7.40 -3.67
C ARG A 192 -19.32 6.66 -5.02
N PRO A 193 -18.20 6.05 -5.45
CA PRO A 193 -16.83 6.04 -4.93
C PRO A 193 -15.85 6.84 -5.80
N SER A 194 -16.34 7.89 -6.43
CA SER A 194 -15.61 8.63 -7.46
C SER A 194 -15.37 10.06 -7.03
N VAL A 195 -14.31 10.64 -7.58
CA VAL A 195 -14.14 12.09 -7.60
C VAL A 195 -14.62 12.60 -8.96
N SER A 196 -15.28 13.75 -8.98
CA SER A 196 -15.73 14.38 -10.23
C SER A 196 -15.25 15.82 -10.30
N LEU A 197 -14.85 16.25 -11.49
CA LEU A 197 -14.38 17.59 -11.81
C LEU A 197 -15.44 18.31 -12.63
N TRP A 198 -15.77 19.54 -12.26
CA TRP A 198 -16.83 20.34 -12.85
C TRP A 198 -16.30 21.70 -13.26
N GLY A 199 -16.82 22.24 -14.36
CA GLY A 199 -16.61 23.63 -14.75
C GLY A 199 -17.53 24.54 -13.96
N VAL A 200 -16.98 25.55 -13.30
CA VAL A 200 -17.74 26.46 -12.43
C VAL A 200 -18.66 27.38 -13.23
N GLU A 201 -18.23 27.83 -14.41
CA GLU A 201 -19.03 28.71 -15.28
C GLU A 201 -20.17 27.99 -16.00
N ASN A 202 -19.93 26.76 -16.46
CA ASN A 202 -20.90 26.02 -17.29
C ASN A 202 -21.71 24.98 -16.51
N GLY A 203 -21.36 24.71 -15.24
CA GLY A 203 -22.03 23.73 -14.38
C GLY A 203 -21.95 22.29 -14.90
N LYS A 204 -21.03 21.97 -15.82
CA LYS A 204 -20.93 20.64 -16.44
C LYS A 204 -19.81 19.82 -15.84
N GLN A 205 -20.07 18.52 -15.67
CA GLN A 205 -19.04 17.56 -15.30
C GLN A 205 -18.08 17.37 -16.48
N LEU A 206 -16.79 17.58 -16.23
CA LEU A 206 -15.72 17.47 -17.20
C LEU A 206 -15.07 16.09 -17.16
N VAL A 207 -14.76 15.64 -15.94
CA VAL A 207 -13.97 14.42 -15.69
C VAL A 207 -14.53 13.68 -14.49
N LYS A 208 -14.46 12.35 -14.52
CA LYS A 208 -14.79 11.49 -13.39
C LYS A 208 -13.65 10.51 -13.10
N PHE A 209 -12.96 10.72 -11.99
CA PHE A 209 -11.90 9.86 -11.50
C PHE A 209 -12.49 8.66 -10.77
N ARG A 210 -12.15 7.45 -11.22
CA ARG A 210 -12.62 6.19 -10.63
C ARG A 210 -11.42 5.42 -10.11
N GLY A 211 -11.51 4.93 -8.87
CA GLY A 211 -10.44 4.11 -8.30
C GLY A 211 -10.52 3.92 -6.79
N HIS A 212 -11.31 4.73 -6.06
CA HIS A 212 -11.52 4.46 -4.64
C HIS A 212 -12.38 3.20 -4.42
N GLY A 213 -11.91 2.32 -3.55
CA GLY A 213 -12.50 1.02 -3.23
C GLY A 213 -13.39 1.02 -1.98
N ALA A 214 -14.08 -0.10 -1.73
CA ALA A 214 -14.84 -0.31 -0.50
C ALA A 214 -13.90 -0.36 0.71
N ASP A 215 -14.43 -0.03 1.88
CA ASP A 215 -13.68 -0.06 3.13
C ASP A 215 -13.07 -1.46 3.35
N ALA A 216 -11.75 -1.51 3.58
CA ALA A 216 -11.02 -2.75 3.80
C ALA A 216 -11.46 -3.49 5.09
N TYR A 217 -12.02 -2.76 6.07
CA TYR A 217 -12.51 -3.26 7.35
C TYR A 217 -14.02 -3.49 7.37
N MET A 218 -14.78 -2.80 6.50
CA MET A 218 -16.24 -2.94 6.37
C MET A 218 -16.67 -3.01 4.89
N PRO A 219 -16.49 -4.17 4.21
CA PRO A 219 -16.77 -4.32 2.78
C PRO A 219 -18.23 -4.08 2.37
N SER A 220 -19.15 -4.14 3.34
CA SER A 220 -20.58 -3.86 3.14
C SER A 220 -20.90 -2.36 3.02
N MET A 221 -19.98 -1.47 3.42
CA MET A 221 -20.13 -0.03 3.24
C MET A 221 -19.72 0.40 1.83
N LYS A 222 -20.59 1.14 1.15
CA LYS A 222 -20.27 1.76 -0.13
C LYS A 222 -19.11 2.74 0.05
N ALA A 223 -18.02 2.48 -0.67
CA ALA A 223 -16.85 3.31 -0.84
C ALA A 223 -17.18 4.82 -0.92
N ARG A 224 -16.54 5.62 -0.07
CA ARG A 224 -16.80 7.07 0.06
C ARG A 224 -15.50 7.84 0.11
N VAL A 225 -15.43 8.91 -0.69
CA VAL A 225 -14.33 9.89 -0.63
C VAL A 225 -14.67 10.92 0.44
N PHE A 226 -13.76 11.13 1.40
CA PHE A 226 -13.97 12.06 2.51
C PHE A 226 -13.26 13.40 2.33
N SER A 227 -12.17 13.43 1.56
CA SER A 227 -11.44 14.67 1.25
C SER A 227 -11.00 14.71 -0.22
N VAL A 228 -11.03 15.91 -0.80
CA VAL A 228 -10.51 16.24 -2.14
C VAL A 228 -9.81 17.60 -2.10
N ARG A 229 -8.65 17.74 -2.74
CA ARG A 229 -7.84 18.98 -2.75
C ARG A 229 -7.05 19.14 -4.05
N PHE A 230 -7.09 20.32 -4.66
CA PHE A 230 -6.24 20.65 -5.81
C PHE A 230 -4.82 21.01 -5.37
N SER A 231 -3.84 20.75 -6.23
CA SER A 231 -2.58 21.49 -6.19
C SER A 231 -2.83 22.97 -6.53
N PRO A 232 -1.97 23.90 -6.06
CA PRO A 232 -2.08 25.33 -6.40
C PRO A 232 -2.01 25.65 -7.89
N ASP A 233 -1.28 24.86 -8.67
CA ASP A 233 -1.25 24.98 -10.13
C ASP A 233 -2.49 24.39 -10.84
N GLY A 234 -3.39 23.74 -10.09
CA GLY A 234 -4.60 23.10 -10.60
C GLY A 234 -4.37 21.84 -11.43
N LYS A 235 -3.12 21.39 -11.62
CA LYS A 235 -2.76 20.23 -12.47
C LYS A 235 -2.90 18.89 -11.77
N ARG A 236 -3.00 18.89 -10.44
CA ARG A 236 -3.15 17.69 -9.62
C ARG A 236 -4.35 17.81 -8.70
N LEU A 237 -4.94 16.67 -8.39
CA LEU A 237 -6.02 16.54 -7.43
C LEU A 237 -5.70 15.38 -6.49
N ALA A 238 -5.63 15.62 -5.19
CA ALA A 238 -5.50 14.57 -4.19
C ALA A 238 -6.90 14.18 -3.67
N SER A 239 -7.11 12.89 -3.39
CA SER A 239 -8.33 12.40 -2.76
C SER A 239 -8.06 11.25 -1.80
N THR A 240 -8.84 11.20 -0.72
CA THR A 240 -8.76 10.14 0.31
C THR A 240 -10.14 9.54 0.55
N GLY A 241 -10.19 8.22 0.70
CA GLY A 241 -11.43 7.47 0.83
C GLY A 241 -11.41 6.41 1.94
N THR A 242 -12.55 5.74 2.10
CA THR A 242 -12.75 4.60 3.02
C THR A 242 -11.80 3.43 2.77
N ASP A 243 -11.20 3.34 1.58
CA ASP A 243 -10.24 2.30 1.21
C ASP A 243 -8.89 2.43 1.93
N GLY A 244 -8.66 3.52 2.67
CA GLY A 244 -7.37 3.76 3.33
C GLY A 244 -6.26 4.05 2.33
N VAL A 245 -6.60 4.58 1.15
CA VAL A 245 -5.62 4.96 0.13
C VAL A 245 -5.80 6.43 -0.23
N MET A 246 -4.71 7.18 -0.21
CA MET A 246 -4.67 8.51 -0.81
C MET A 246 -4.26 8.37 -2.27
N LYS A 247 -5.07 8.94 -3.17
CA LYS A 247 -4.81 8.94 -4.60
C LYS A 247 -4.51 10.36 -5.06
N VAL A 248 -3.53 10.52 -5.93
CA VAL A 248 -3.24 11.77 -6.63
C VAL A 248 -3.53 11.56 -8.11
N TRP A 249 -4.34 12.45 -8.68
CA TRP A 249 -4.80 12.41 -10.06
C TRP A 249 -4.19 13.55 -10.86
N ASP A 250 -3.94 13.31 -12.14
CA ASP A 250 -3.69 14.34 -13.12
C ASP A 250 -5.04 14.90 -13.61
N THR A 251 -5.27 16.20 -13.43
CA THR A 251 -6.58 16.81 -13.67
C THR A 251 -6.95 16.90 -15.15
N ALA A 252 -5.97 16.87 -16.05
CA ALA A 252 -6.18 16.94 -17.49
C ALA A 252 -6.48 15.57 -18.11
N SER A 253 -5.72 14.54 -17.73
CA SER A 253 -5.80 13.19 -18.31
C SER A 253 -6.72 12.23 -17.55
N ALA A 254 -7.19 12.62 -16.37
CA ALA A 254 -7.97 11.76 -15.47
C ALA A 254 -7.23 10.52 -14.95
N GLN A 255 -5.92 10.44 -15.17
CA GLN A 255 -5.11 9.29 -14.76
C GLN A 255 -4.63 9.43 -13.32
N GLU A 256 -4.53 8.29 -12.65
CA GLU A 256 -3.87 8.20 -11.35
C GLU A 256 -2.37 8.38 -11.54
N VAL A 257 -1.79 9.33 -10.79
CA VAL A 257 -0.36 9.65 -10.77
C VAL A 257 0.35 8.92 -9.64
N LEU A 258 -0.32 8.79 -8.50
CA LEU A 258 0.24 8.21 -7.27
C LEU A 258 -0.87 7.62 -6.39
N SER A 259 -0.59 6.50 -5.73
CA SER A 259 -1.37 5.97 -4.61
C SER A 259 -0.47 5.78 -3.39
N ILE A 260 -0.96 6.17 -2.22
CA ILE A 260 -0.27 6.00 -0.93
C ILE A 260 -1.21 5.27 0.02
N ASN A 261 -0.79 4.13 0.55
CA ASN A 261 -1.53 3.41 1.58
C ASN A 261 -1.43 4.17 2.90
N LEU A 262 -2.57 4.41 3.53
CA LEU A 262 -2.72 5.18 4.75
C LEU A 262 -2.97 4.24 5.94
N PRO A 263 -2.60 4.64 7.16
CA PRO A 263 -2.93 3.88 8.36
C PRO A 263 -4.44 3.62 8.47
N PRO A 264 -4.86 2.53 9.12
CA PRO A 264 -6.28 2.24 9.33
C PRO A 264 -6.96 3.40 10.05
N SER A 265 -8.20 3.74 9.66
CA SER A 265 -9.08 4.73 10.31
C SER A 265 -8.66 6.22 10.20
N SER A 266 -8.13 6.63 9.05
CA SER A 266 -7.91 8.05 8.73
C SER A 266 -9.18 8.88 8.82
N SER A 267 -9.12 9.99 9.55
CA SER A 267 -10.28 10.83 9.89
C SER A 267 -10.25 12.20 9.18
N ALA A 268 -9.08 12.75 8.88
CA ALA A 268 -8.93 14.01 8.15
C ALA A 268 -7.58 14.08 7.40
N SER A 269 -7.57 14.64 6.18
CA SER A 269 -6.35 14.89 5.39
C SER A 269 -6.37 16.26 4.71
N LEU A 270 -5.21 16.90 4.62
CA LEU A 270 -5.03 18.26 4.10
C LEU A 270 -3.66 18.43 3.42
N LEU A 271 -3.58 19.27 2.38
CA LEU A 271 -2.34 19.71 1.73
C LEU A 271 -2.05 21.16 2.16
N SER A 272 -0.79 21.50 2.43
CA SER A 272 -0.38 22.85 2.77
C SER A 272 -0.46 23.79 1.56
N PRO A 273 -0.82 25.07 1.77
CA PRO A 273 -0.87 26.08 0.71
C PRO A 273 0.43 26.21 -0.11
N ASP A 274 1.59 26.07 0.53
CA ASP A 274 2.91 26.21 -0.08
C ASP A 274 3.38 24.98 -0.88
N GLN A 275 2.57 23.92 -0.98
CA GLN A 275 2.97 22.65 -1.60
C GLN A 275 4.17 22.01 -0.93
N GLY A 276 4.41 22.32 0.34
CA GLY A 276 5.51 21.79 1.11
C GLY A 276 5.08 20.62 1.96
N GLN A 277 3.78 20.37 2.23
CA GLN A 277 3.35 19.42 3.24
C GLN A 277 1.98 18.76 2.96
N ILE A 278 1.86 17.44 3.08
CA ILE A 278 0.55 16.75 3.22
C ILE A 278 0.43 16.32 4.67
N VAL A 279 -0.70 16.59 5.33
CA VAL A 279 -0.95 16.20 6.72
C VAL A 279 -2.17 15.31 6.82
N GLU A 280 -2.03 14.23 7.57
CA GLU A 280 -3.12 13.30 7.82
C GLU A 280 -3.22 12.90 9.29
N PHE A 281 -4.44 12.93 9.83
CA PHE A 281 -4.75 12.46 11.18
C PHE A 281 -5.56 11.16 11.15
N SER A 282 -5.03 10.14 11.84
CA SER A 282 -5.74 8.91 12.14
C SER A 282 -6.57 9.04 13.42
N SER A 283 -7.67 8.29 13.49
CA SER A 283 -8.45 8.18 14.74
C SER A 283 -7.63 7.65 15.93
N GLN A 284 -6.48 7.02 15.65
CA GLN A 284 -5.54 6.49 16.64
C GLN A 284 -4.46 7.48 17.10
N ARG A 285 -4.71 8.80 17.01
CA ARG A 285 -3.81 9.88 17.48
C ARG A 285 -2.50 10.05 16.69
N ILE A 286 -2.45 9.58 15.45
CA ILE A 286 -1.23 9.68 14.62
C ILE A 286 -1.42 10.80 13.61
N ALA A 287 -0.50 11.76 13.59
CA ALA A 287 -0.38 12.76 12.54
C ALA A 287 0.84 12.42 11.65
N VAL A 288 0.64 12.38 10.33
CA VAL A 288 1.70 12.13 9.35
C VAL A 288 1.85 13.36 8.46
N ILE A 289 3.04 13.97 8.46
CA ILE A 289 3.41 15.08 7.57
C ILE A 289 4.35 14.56 6.47
N PHE A 290 3.95 14.73 5.21
CA PHE A 290 4.76 14.45 4.03
C PHE A 290 5.31 15.74 3.46
N ASN A 291 6.62 15.93 3.39
CA ASN A 291 7.15 17.11 2.71
C ASN A 291 6.92 16.97 1.18
N SER A 292 6.26 17.94 0.56
CA SER A 292 5.88 17.95 -0.86
C SER A 292 6.72 18.90 -1.72
N GLN A 293 7.98 19.21 -1.31
CA GLN A 293 9.01 19.69 -2.25
C GLN A 293 9.20 18.71 -3.43
N ILE A 294 8.27 18.80 -4.37
CA ILE A 294 8.26 18.26 -5.71
C ILE A 294 8.77 19.42 -6.56
N HIS A 295 10.01 19.84 -6.30
CA HIS A 295 10.71 20.70 -7.24
C HIS A 295 11.14 19.83 -8.42
N SER A 296 10.69 20.23 -9.61
CA SER A 296 11.25 19.89 -10.92
C SER A 296 11.90 18.50 -11.03
N TYR A 297 11.09 17.51 -11.45
CA TYR A 297 11.50 16.35 -12.25
C TYR A 297 12.99 15.92 -12.09
N HIS A 298 13.29 15.25 -10.99
CA HIS A 298 13.93 13.95 -11.15
C HIS A 298 12.81 12.92 -11.25
N ALA A 299 13.00 11.91 -12.09
CA ALA A 299 12.01 10.91 -12.45
C ALA A 299 11.14 10.49 -11.23
N PRO A 300 9.83 10.31 -11.41
CA PRO A 300 8.91 10.06 -10.30
C PRO A 300 9.49 8.99 -9.37
N PHE A 301 9.42 9.20 -8.05
CA PHE A 301 9.71 8.16 -7.07
C PHE A 301 8.79 6.97 -7.36
N ARG A 302 9.34 6.05 -8.14
CA ARG A 302 8.74 4.80 -8.61
C ARG A 302 9.67 3.72 -8.10
N PRO A 303 9.66 3.42 -6.79
CA PRO A 303 10.33 2.23 -6.31
C PRO A 303 9.77 1.03 -7.08
N LYS A 304 8.48 1.07 -7.43
CA LYS A 304 7.84 0.18 -8.39
C LYS A 304 8.16 0.58 -9.83
N VAL A 305 9.10 -0.14 -10.45
CA VAL A 305 9.48 0.05 -11.86
C VAL A 305 8.37 -0.47 -12.77
N HIS A 306 7.81 -1.65 -12.44
CA HIS A 306 6.87 -2.37 -13.29
C HIS A 306 5.81 -3.15 -12.51
N GLU A 307 4.64 -3.31 -13.12
CA GLU A 307 3.58 -4.19 -12.65
C GLU A 307 3.00 -5.00 -13.81
N ILE A 308 2.82 -6.30 -13.58
CA ILE A 308 2.16 -7.21 -14.51
C ILE A 308 0.96 -7.81 -13.77
N ASN A 309 -0.25 -7.60 -14.30
CA ASN A 309 -1.46 -8.24 -13.79
C ASN A 309 -1.63 -9.60 -14.48
N THR A 310 -1.61 -10.67 -13.69
CA THR A 310 -1.66 -12.05 -14.19
C THR A 310 -3.09 -12.59 -14.31
N GLY A 311 -4.09 -11.84 -13.86
CA GLY A 311 -5.52 -12.23 -13.88
C GLY A 311 -5.90 -13.33 -12.87
N SER A 312 -4.93 -13.93 -12.18
CA SER A 312 -5.15 -14.88 -11.09
C SER A 312 -3.97 -14.90 -10.12
N SER A 313 -4.15 -15.49 -8.93
CA SER A 313 -3.15 -15.42 -7.87
C SER A 313 -1.82 -16.05 -8.30
N VAL A 314 -0.74 -15.30 -8.14
CA VAL A 314 0.63 -15.71 -8.38
C VAL A 314 1.13 -16.55 -7.21
N GLY A 315 1.38 -17.82 -7.47
CA GLY A 315 1.91 -18.76 -6.46
C GLY A 315 3.42 -18.73 -6.32
N CYS A 316 4.14 -18.55 -7.45
CA CYS A 316 5.60 -18.57 -7.53
C CYS A 316 6.07 -17.78 -8.77
N LEU A 317 7.30 -17.28 -8.72
CA LEU A 317 7.94 -16.48 -9.76
C LEU A 317 9.42 -16.85 -9.87
N ALA A 318 9.98 -16.72 -11.06
CA ALA A 318 11.43 -16.78 -11.28
C ALA A 318 11.85 -15.78 -12.36
N VAL A 319 13.12 -15.37 -12.33
CA VAL A 319 13.74 -14.49 -13.33
C VAL A 319 14.83 -15.30 -14.04
N SER A 320 14.94 -15.15 -15.36
CA SER A 320 16.04 -15.77 -16.11
C SER A 320 17.39 -15.19 -15.67
N SER A 321 18.46 -15.96 -15.83
CA SER A 321 19.82 -15.58 -15.43
C SER A 321 20.35 -14.33 -16.13
N ASP A 322 19.88 -14.06 -17.35
CA ASP A 322 20.18 -12.85 -18.13
C ASP A 322 19.29 -11.66 -17.75
N GLY A 323 18.30 -11.85 -16.88
CA GLY A 323 17.36 -10.83 -16.43
C GLY A 323 16.33 -10.42 -17.48
N THR A 324 16.31 -11.05 -18.66
CA THR A 324 15.48 -10.62 -19.79
C THR A 324 14.05 -11.15 -19.72
N ARG A 325 13.81 -12.22 -18.96
CA ARG A 325 12.50 -12.88 -18.86
C ARG A 325 12.09 -13.11 -17.41
N ILE A 326 10.79 -12.97 -17.18
CA ILE A 326 10.13 -13.28 -15.91
C ILE A 326 9.15 -14.41 -16.18
N VAL A 327 9.15 -15.46 -15.36
CA VAL A 327 8.14 -16.52 -15.40
C VAL A 327 7.29 -16.47 -14.15
N GLY A 328 5.99 -16.69 -14.32
CA GLY A 328 5.04 -16.70 -13.21
C GLY A 328 3.86 -17.61 -13.49
N VAL A 329 3.29 -18.10 -12.39
CA VAL A 329 2.28 -19.15 -12.42
C VAL A 329 0.92 -18.61 -12.03
N SER A 330 -0.09 -18.96 -12.84
CA SER A 330 -1.50 -18.66 -12.61
C SER A 330 -2.30 -19.96 -12.76
N SER A 331 -2.59 -20.63 -11.65
CA SER A 331 -3.21 -21.97 -11.63
C SER A 331 -2.35 -23.00 -12.38
N ASN A 332 -2.78 -23.51 -13.54
CA ASN A 332 -2.01 -24.43 -14.38
C ASN A 332 -1.27 -23.74 -15.55
N LYS A 333 -1.43 -22.43 -15.71
CA LYS A 333 -0.75 -21.67 -16.75
C LYS A 333 0.56 -21.12 -16.22
N ILE A 334 1.64 -21.37 -16.97
CA ILE A 334 2.95 -20.79 -16.74
C ILE A 334 3.17 -19.78 -17.86
N ASN A 335 3.26 -18.52 -17.47
CA ASN A 335 3.42 -17.40 -18.39
C ASN A 335 4.86 -16.90 -18.30
N VAL A 336 5.46 -16.64 -19.46
CA VAL A 336 6.77 -16.01 -19.60
C VAL A 336 6.56 -14.63 -20.21
N TRP A 337 7.06 -13.62 -19.52
CA TRP A 337 7.05 -12.24 -19.98
C TRP A 337 8.47 -11.79 -20.30
N ASP A 338 8.61 -11.04 -21.37
CA ASP A 338 9.83 -10.26 -21.58
C ASP A 338 9.84 -9.11 -20.56
N ALA A 339 10.92 -9.04 -19.77
CA ALA A 339 11.05 -8.12 -18.64
C ALA A 339 11.06 -6.64 -19.06
N ARG A 340 11.42 -6.35 -20.32
CA ARG A 340 11.55 -5.00 -20.86
C ARG A 340 10.25 -4.51 -21.49
N THR A 341 9.65 -5.32 -22.34
CA THR A 341 8.45 -5.00 -23.14
C THR A 341 7.16 -5.32 -22.39
N ARG A 342 7.22 -6.24 -21.43
CA ARG A 342 6.08 -6.72 -20.62
C ARG A 342 5.08 -7.57 -21.42
N GLU A 343 5.43 -7.89 -22.65
CA GLU A 343 4.62 -8.76 -23.48
C GLU A 343 4.77 -10.21 -22.99
N ASN A 344 3.65 -10.93 -22.93
CA ASN A 344 3.68 -12.36 -22.74
C ASN A 344 4.27 -12.96 -24.03
N VAL A 345 5.48 -13.50 -23.92
CA VAL A 345 6.21 -14.08 -25.06
C VAL A 345 5.96 -15.58 -25.19
N LEU A 346 5.56 -16.24 -24.10
CA LEU A 346 5.22 -17.65 -24.10
C LEU A 346 4.20 -17.94 -22.98
N THR A 347 3.25 -18.82 -23.27
CA THR A 347 2.38 -19.44 -22.27
C THR A 347 2.39 -20.94 -22.48
N VAL A 348 2.82 -21.70 -21.47
CA VAL A 348 2.67 -23.16 -21.43
C VAL A 348 1.59 -23.56 -20.43
N VAL A 349 0.94 -24.68 -20.68
CA VAL A 349 -0.16 -25.18 -19.85
C VAL A 349 0.27 -26.51 -19.26
N ALA A 350 0.39 -26.55 -17.93
CA ALA A 350 0.61 -27.78 -17.20
C ALA A 350 -0.68 -28.60 -17.09
N ASN A 351 -0.53 -29.90 -16.84
CA ASN A 351 -1.65 -30.83 -16.73
C ASN A 351 -2.56 -30.49 -15.52
N GLY A 352 -1.99 -29.88 -14.47
CA GLY A 352 -2.63 -29.54 -13.22
C GLY A 352 -2.09 -28.24 -12.63
N ALA A 353 -2.51 -27.91 -11.41
CA ALA A 353 -2.14 -26.61 -10.82
C ALA A 353 -0.69 -26.62 -10.35
N VAL A 354 0.08 -25.62 -10.79
CA VAL A 354 1.51 -25.50 -10.55
C VAL A 354 1.76 -24.68 -9.29
N ASN A 355 2.63 -25.19 -8.42
CA ASN A 355 3.01 -24.52 -7.16
C ASN A 355 4.38 -23.85 -7.25
N SER A 356 5.28 -24.38 -8.08
CA SER A 356 6.64 -23.89 -8.22
C SER A 356 7.09 -23.96 -9.67
N VAL A 357 7.87 -22.96 -10.08
CA VAL A 357 8.42 -22.82 -11.43
C VAL A 357 9.89 -22.40 -11.33
N ALA A 358 10.71 -22.87 -12.25
CA ALA A 358 12.11 -22.45 -12.36
C ALA A 358 12.56 -22.37 -13.82
N PHE A 359 13.49 -21.44 -14.11
CA PHE A 359 14.26 -21.44 -15.35
C PHE A 359 15.54 -22.25 -15.18
N SER A 360 15.99 -22.92 -16.24
CA SER A 360 17.37 -23.37 -16.32
C SER A 360 18.33 -22.16 -16.34
N PRO A 361 19.59 -22.31 -15.88
CA PRO A 361 20.56 -21.22 -15.86
C PRO A 361 20.88 -20.61 -17.23
N ASP A 362 20.71 -21.35 -18.32
CA ASP A 362 20.84 -20.85 -19.69
C ASP A 362 19.53 -20.22 -20.23
N GLY A 363 18.46 -20.25 -19.44
CA GLY A 363 17.12 -19.78 -19.79
C GLY A 363 16.42 -20.60 -20.87
N ARG A 364 16.98 -21.72 -21.32
CA ARG A 364 16.41 -22.50 -22.43
C ARG A 364 15.30 -23.44 -22.01
N ARG A 365 15.16 -23.72 -20.71
CA ARG A 365 14.14 -24.64 -20.19
C ARG A 365 13.37 -24.02 -19.05
N ILE A 366 12.11 -24.44 -18.92
CA ILE A 366 11.23 -24.10 -17.80
C ILE A 366 10.80 -25.40 -17.15
N ALA A 367 10.92 -25.51 -15.84
CA ALA A 367 10.37 -26.60 -15.07
C ALA A 367 9.20 -26.12 -14.21
N GLY A 368 8.16 -26.94 -14.09
CA GLY A 368 6.97 -26.63 -13.31
C GLY A 368 6.52 -27.85 -12.52
N GLY A 369 6.34 -27.67 -11.22
CA GLY A 369 5.91 -28.72 -10.29
C GLY A 369 4.65 -28.33 -9.54
N GLY A 370 3.71 -29.26 -9.40
CA GLY A 370 2.41 -28.98 -8.81
C GLY A 370 1.60 -30.19 -8.36
N ARG A 371 0.28 -29.98 -8.27
CA ARG A 371 -0.72 -31.02 -7.98
C ARG A 371 -1.35 -31.53 -9.27
N ALA A 372 -1.81 -32.77 -9.24
CA ALA A 372 -2.64 -33.34 -10.30
C ALA A 372 -3.86 -32.46 -10.63
N ALA A 373 -4.38 -32.62 -11.85
CA ALA A 373 -5.60 -31.96 -12.32
C ALA A 373 -6.81 -32.17 -11.38
N THR A 374 -6.87 -33.27 -10.62
CA THR A 374 -7.96 -33.52 -9.68
C THR A 374 -7.60 -33.10 -8.25
N ASN A 375 -8.62 -32.67 -7.49
CA ASN A 375 -8.46 -32.20 -6.12
C ASN A 375 -8.33 -33.34 -5.08
N LYS A 376 -7.94 -34.55 -5.47
CA LYS A 376 -7.79 -35.68 -4.54
C LYS A 376 -6.42 -35.66 -3.88
N SER A 377 -6.40 -35.72 -2.55
CA SER A 377 -5.19 -35.57 -1.71
C SER A 377 -4.14 -36.70 -1.81
N ARG A 378 -4.30 -37.64 -2.75
CA ARG A 378 -3.42 -38.81 -2.94
C ARG A 378 -3.05 -39.07 -4.40
N GLU A 379 -3.34 -38.14 -5.30
CA GLU A 379 -2.88 -38.26 -6.67
C GLU A 379 -1.41 -37.88 -6.80
N PRO A 380 -0.68 -38.52 -7.73
CA PRO A 380 0.72 -38.21 -7.96
C PRO A 380 0.89 -36.74 -8.31
N GLY A 381 1.94 -36.12 -7.78
CA GLY A 381 2.31 -34.76 -8.15
C GLY A 381 2.78 -34.73 -9.58
N GLU A 382 2.52 -33.62 -10.25
CA GLU A 382 2.96 -33.41 -11.63
C GLU A 382 4.25 -32.60 -11.63
N LEU A 383 5.21 -33.02 -12.45
CA LEU A 383 6.46 -32.33 -12.68
C LEU A 383 6.76 -32.38 -14.18
N GLN A 384 6.82 -31.24 -14.83
CA GLN A 384 6.96 -31.14 -16.27
C GLN A 384 8.11 -30.19 -16.62
N LEU A 385 8.82 -30.49 -17.70
CA LEU A 385 9.94 -29.73 -18.23
C LEU A 385 9.63 -29.34 -19.68
N TRP A 386 9.73 -28.05 -19.99
CA TRP A 386 9.43 -27.49 -21.31
C TRP A 386 10.64 -26.78 -21.91
N ASP A 387 10.69 -26.72 -23.23
CA ASP A 387 11.55 -25.77 -23.95
C ASP A 387 10.98 -24.35 -23.78
N ALA A 388 11.82 -23.43 -23.33
CA ALA A 388 11.44 -22.06 -23.00
C ALA A 388 11.30 -21.15 -24.22
N THR A 389 11.58 -21.65 -25.42
CA THR A 389 11.50 -20.92 -26.69
C THR A 389 10.29 -21.38 -27.48
N SER A 390 10.13 -22.70 -27.70
CA SER A 390 9.00 -23.25 -28.44
C SER A 390 7.76 -23.49 -27.58
N GLY A 391 7.94 -23.71 -26.27
CA GLY A 391 6.88 -24.15 -25.37
C GLY A 391 6.60 -25.65 -25.43
N ASP A 392 7.39 -26.41 -26.19
CA ASP A 392 7.21 -27.86 -26.31
C ASP A 392 7.50 -28.55 -24.98
N LEU A 393 6.65 -29.50 -24.60
CA LEU A 393 6.90 -30.37 -23.46
C LEU A 393 8.05 -31.32 -23.83
N LEU A 394 9.17 -31.21 -23.11
CA LEU A 394 10.32 -32.08 -23.26
C LEU A 394 10.13 -33.37 -22.48
N TYR A 395 9.74 -33.24 -21.19
CA TYR A 395 9.58 -34.39 -20.30
C TYR A 395 8.41 -34.21 -19.33
N ASP A 396 7.71 -35.31 -19.09
CA ASP A 396 6.79 -35.50 -17.97
C ASP A 396 7.47 -36.40 -16.94
N LEU A 397 7.99 -35.78 -15.87
CA LEU A 397 8.90 -36.39 -14.91
C LEU A 397 8.12 -37.09 -13.80
N GLN A 398 7.75 -38.34 -14.09
CA GLN A 398 6.92 -39.17 -13.23
C GLN A 398 7.73 -39.76 -12.06
N GLY A 399 7.18 -39.68 -10.84
CA GLY A 399 7.79 -40.35 -9.67
C GLY A 399 7.29 -39.87 -8.30
N HIS A 400 6.83 -38.62 -8.19
CA HIS A 400 6.27 -38.11 -6.94
C HIS A 400 4.83 -38.60 -6.71
N THR A 401 4.54 -39.11 -5.52
CA THR A 401 3.22 -39.70 -5.18
C THR A 401 2.26 -38.72 -4.52
N GLN A 402 2.73 -37.50 -4.25
CA GLN A 402 1.93 -36.37 -3.79
C GLN A 402 2.44 -35.09 -4.46
N ILE A 403 1.77 -33.99 -4.13
CA ILE A 403 2.01 -32.64 -4.64
C ILE A 403 3.50 -32.27 -4.63
N VAL A 404 4.00 -31.88 -5.79
CA VAL A 404 5.32 -31.25 -5.92
C VAL A 404 5.20 -29.79 -5.47
N THR A 405 6.05 -29.39 -4.55
CA THR A 405 5.98 -28.07 -3.89
C THR A 405 7.09 -27.12 -4.27
N SER A 406 8.20 -27.63 -4.81
CA SER A 406 9.37 -26.83 -5.17
C SER A 406 10.16 -27.53 -6.26
N VAL A 407 10.71 -26.74 -7.18
CA VAL A 407 11.64 -27.19 -8.22
C VAL A 407 12.84 -26.24 -8.30
N SER A 408 14.04 -26.76 -8.54
CA SER A 408 15.28 -25.97 -8.62
C SER A 408 16.26 -26.63 -9.59
N PHE A 409 16.89 -25.84 -10.46
CA PHE A 409 18.01 -26.30 -11.29
C PHE A 409 19.33 -26.14 -10.56
N ASN A 410 20.32 -26.99 -10.87
CA ASN A 410 21.70 -26.74 -10.50
C ASN A 410 22.31 -25.66 -11.42
N ALA A 411 23.49 -25.16 -11.08
CA ALA A 411 24.05 -23.98 -11.72
C ALA A 411 24.53 -24.17 -13.17
N ASP A 412 24.88 -25.41 -13.57
CA ASP A 412 25.23 -25.72 -14.96
C ASP A 412 24.00 -26.14 -15.80
N GLY A 413 22.83 -26.30 -15.18
CA GLY A 413 21.58 -26.66 -15.84
C GLY A 413 21.46 -28.12 -16.24
N THR A 414 22.43 -28.97 -15.88
CA THR A 414 22.42 -30.41 -16.22
C THR A 414 21.54 -31.23 -15.29
N ARG A 415 21.27 -30.74 -14.07
CA ARG A 415 20.44 -31.42 -13.08
C ARG A 415 19.33 -30.53 -12.54
N MET A 416 18.26 -31.17 -12.12
CA MET A 416 17.14 -30.52 -11.46
C MET A 416 16.75 -31.28 -10.20
N ALA A 417 16.29 -30.59 -9.17
CA ALA A 417 15.79 -31.15 -7.94
C ALA A 417 14.32 -30.76 -7.75
N SER A 418 13.49 -31.72 -7.37
CA SER A 418 12.09 -31.52 -7.01
C SER A 418 11.81 -31.98 -5.60
N ALA A 419 10.96 -31.25 -4.88
CA ALA A 419 10.53 -31.57 -3.52
C ALA A 419 9.02 -31.79 -3.45
N SER A 420 8.60 -32.72 -2.59
CA SER A 420 7.20 -33.14 -2.49
C SER A 420 6.72 -33.39 -1.06
N TRP A 421 5.40 -33.32 -0.90
CA TRP A 421 4.69 -33.76 0.30
C TRP A 421 4.69 -35.27 0.50
N ASP A 422 5.16 -36.06 -0.47
CA ASP A 422 5.43 -37.49 -0.26
C ASP A 422 6.66 -37.74 0.64
N GLY A 423 7.38 -36.67 1.01
CA GLY A 423 8.54 -36.73 1.88
C GLY A 423 9.85 -36.98 1.15
N THR A 424 9.85 -36.92 -0.18
CA THR A 424 11.05 -37.13 -0.99
C THR A 424 11.53 -35.85 -1.66
N ILE A 425 12.84 -35.78 -1.88
CA ILE A 425 13.45 -34.94 -2.90
C ILE A 425 13.97 -35.85 -4.00
N LYS A 426 13.68 -35.54 -5.26
CA LYS A 426 14.20 -36.28 -6.41
C LYS A 426 15.15 -35.41 -7.21
N VAL A 427 16.26 -35.98 -7.68
CA VAL A 427 17.20 -35.34 -8.60
C VAL A 427 17.05 -35.97 -9.96
N TRP A 428 16.97 -35.15 -10.99
CA TRP A 428 16.70 -35.52 -12.37
C TRP A 428 17.83 -35.05 -13.26
N ASP A 429 18.18 -35.87 -14.23
CA ASP A 429 18.98 -35.45 -15.36
C ASP A 429 18.09 -34.64 -16.32
N VAL A 430 18.53 -33.43 -16.65
CA VAL A 430 17.72 -32.49 -17.44
C VAL A 430 17.66 -32.87 -18.92
N ASP A 431 18.67 -33.58 -19.42
CA ASP A 431 18.81 -33.94 -20.83
C ASP A 431 18.14 -35.28 -21.17
N SER A 432 18.04 -36.21 -20.23
CA SER A 432 17.34 -37.49 -20.43
C SER A 432 15.95 -37.51 -19.79
N GLY A 433 15.70 -36.65 -18.79
CA GLY A 433 14.50 -36.70 -17.96
C GLY A 433 14.48 -37.88 -16.97
N GLU A 434 15.59 -38.58 -16.79
CA GLU A 434 15.68 -39.71 -15.88
C GLU A 434 15.93 -39.28 -14.44
N GLU A 435 15.33 -40.02 -13.49
CA GLU A 435 15.61 -39.84 -12.07
C GLU A 435 17.01 -40.41 -11.73
N MET A 436 17.89 -39.57 -11.20
CA MET A 436 19.24 -39.93 -10.80
C MET A 436 19.33 -40.35 -9.32
N LEU A 437 18.54 -39.70 -8.46
CA LEU A 437 18.66 -39.83 -7.01
C LEU A 437 17.33 -39.55 -6.31
N THR A 438 16.99 -40.33 -5.28
CA THR A 438 15.91 -40.03 -4.33
C THR A 438 16.50 -39.84 -2.93
N LEU A 439 16.16 -38.71 -2.30
CA LEU A 439 16.51 -38.36 -0.92
C LEU A 439 15.25 -38.39 -0.06
N TYR A 440 15.41 -38.83 1.19
CA TYR A 440 14.29 -39.01 2.12
C TYR A 440 14.31 -37.98 3.25
N HIS A 441 13.23 -37.21 3.34
CA HIS A 441 12.97 -36.23 4.39
C HIS A 441 11.61 -36.55 5.05
N SER A 442 11.00 -35.58 5.73
CA SER A 442 9.53 -35.48 5.90
C SER A 442 8.94 -34.61 4.79
N ARG A 443 7.63 -34.31 4.83
CA ARG A 443 6.97 -33.39 3.87
C ARG A 443 7.85 -32.18 3.56
N VAL A 444 8.35 -32.13 2.34
CA VAL A 444 9.29 -31.10 1.89
C VAL A 444 8.48 -29.96 1.30
N ARG A 445 8.85 -28.72 1.62
CA ARG A 445 8.19 -27.51 1.12
C ARG A 445 9.08 -26.78 0.11
N ARG A 446 10.39 -26.73 0.35
CA ARG A 446 11.36 -26.05 -0.51
C ARG A 446 12.61 -26.92 -0.75
N VAL A 447 13.18 -26.78 -1.94
CA VAL A 447 14.48 -27.36 -2.32
C VAL A 447 15.29 -26.32 -3.08
N ALA A 448 16.61 -26.30 -2.85
CA ALA A 448 17.53 -25.43 -3.56
C ALA A 448 18.85 -26.17 -3.82
N PHE A 449 19.40 -26.06 -5.02
CA PHE A 449 20.79 -26.40 -5.27
C PHE A 449 21.72 -25.31 -4.74
N SER A 450 22.91 -25.72 -4.29
CA SER A 450 24.01 -24.79 -4.05
C SER A 450 24.48 -24.18 -5.38
N PRO A 451 25.07 -22.96 -5.37
CA PRO A 451 25.56 -22.29 -6.58
C PRO A 451 26.63 -23.06 -7.37
N VAL A 452 27.33 -24.01 -6.74
CA VAL A 452 28.30 -24.90 -7.40
C VAL A 452 27.72 -26.26 -7.81
N GLY A 453 26.42 -26.49 -7.55
CA GLY A 453 25.71 -27.72 -7.89
C GLY A 453 26.02 -28.96 -7.03
N GLN A 454 27.01 -28.89 -6.14
CA GLN A 454 27.48 -30.04 -5.36
C GLN A 454 26.64 -30.40 -4.14
N ARG A 455 25.79 -29.48 -3.67
CA ARG A 455 24.93 -29.67 -2.50
C ARG A 455 23.49 -29.32 -2.79
N ILE A 456 22.58 -29.96 -2.06
CA ILE A 456 21.14 -29.67 -2.08
C ILE A 456 20.73 -29.27 -0.66
N ALA A 457 19.99 -28.18 -0.53
CA ALA A 457 19.28 -27.83 0.70
C ALA A 457 17.79 -28.17 0.55
N SER A 458 17.19 -28.72 1.59
CA SER A 458 15.75 -28.98 1.65
C SER A 458 15.16 -28.46 2.95
N GLY A 459 14.03 -27.77 2.87
CA GLY A 459 13.25 -27.32 4.03
C GLY A 459 11.87 -27.98 4.05
N GLY A 460 11.45 -28.46 5.20
CA GLY A 460 10.18 -29.16 5.37
C GLY A 460 9.65 -29.13 6.80
N TRP A 461 8.70 -30.01 7.10
CA TRP A 461 8.03 -30.03 8.41
C TRP A 461 8.92 -30.42 9.59
N ASN A 462 10.05 -31.08 9.34
CA ASN A 462 11.02 -31.49 10.36
C ASN A 462 12.28 -30.60 10.38
N GLY A 463 12.17 -29.37 9.89
CA GLY A 463 13.29 -28.45 9.75
C GLY A 463 13.96 -28.57 8.38
N ALA A 464 15.25 -28.22 8.32
CA ALA A 464 16.03 -28.20 7.10
C ALA A 464 17.18 -29.21 7.11
N LYS A 465 17.57 -29.68 5.93
CA LYS A 465 18.70 -30.60 5.74
C LYS A 465 19.58 -30.14 4.59
N LEU A 466 20.86 -30.51 4.66
CA LEU A 466 21.85 -30.35 3.61
C LEU A 466 22.30 -31.73 3.14
N TRP A 467 22.37 -31.90 1.83
CA TRP A 467 22.71 -33.17 1.18
C TRP A 467 23.87 -32.96 0.22
N ASN A 468 24.67 -34.00 0.04
CA ASN A 468 25.56 -34.11 -1.09
C ASN A 468 24.73 -34.49 -2.33
N ALA A 469 24.88 -33.72 -3.42
CA ALA A 469 24.06 -33.86 -4.62
C ALA A 469 24.44 -35.06 -5.51
N ASP A 470 25.63 -35.64 -5.33
CA ASP A 470 26.13 -36.74 -6.15
C ASP A 470 25.78 -38.11 -5.55
N ASN A 471 25.87 -38.25 -4.22
CA ASN A 471 25.68 -39.54 -3.55
C ASN A 471 24.48 -39.58 -2.59
N GLY A 472 23.83 -38.43 -2.33
CA GLY A 472 22.67 -38.31 -1.45
C GLY A 472 22.95 -38.40 0.04
N GLU A 473 24.22 -38.35 0.44
CA GLU A 473 24.60 -38.33 1.85
C GLU A 473 24.05 -37.08 2.55
N GLN A 474 23.41 -37.27 3.70
CA GLN A 474 22.97 -36.16 4.54
C GLN A 474 24.17 -35.53 5.25
N LEU A 475 24.58 -34.34 4.81
CA LEU A 475 25.71 -33.61 5.37
C LEU A 475 25.35 -32.92 6.69
N ARG A 476 24.17 -32.28 6.75
CA ARG A 476 23.73 -31.49 7.93
C ARG A 476 22.22 -31.58 8.15
N ASN A 477 21.80 -31.22 9.36
CA ASN A 477 20.41 -31.19 9.79
C ASN A 477 20.20 -30.05 10.80
N TRP A 478 19.23 -29.19 10.52
CA TRP A 478 18.76 -28.13 11.41
C TRP A 478 17.35 -28.49 11.86
N GLY A 479 17.20 -28.80 13.17
CA GLY A 479 16.01 -29.41 13.77
C GLY A 479 14.72 -28.57 13.78
N ALA A 480 13.68 -29.10 14.44
CA ALA A 480 12.27 -28.75 14.25
C ALA A 480 11.88 -27.31 14.66
N GLY A 481 11.52 -26.52 13.64
CA GLY A 481 10.92 -25.20 13.77
C GLY A 481 10.14 -24.84 12.50
N GLY A 482 8.90 -25.31 12.41
CA GLY A 482 7.93 -24.88 11.40
C GLY A 482 8.28 -25.18 9.94
N GLU A 483 7.41 -24.74 9.04
CA GLU A 483 7.57 -24.93 7.60
C GLU A 483 8.72 -24.07 7.08
N ALA A 484 9.88 -24.68 6.85
CA ALA A 484 11.09 -23.96 6.45
C ALA A 484 11.16 -23.73 4.93
N GLY A 485 11.27 -22.47 4.51
CA GLY A 485 11.89 -22.09 3.24
C GLY A 485 13.42 -22.12 3.36
N VAL A 486 14.11 -22.40 2.25
CA VAL A 486 15.58 -22.50 2.21
C VAL A 486 16.15 -21.84 0.96
N ALA A 487 17.27 -21.13 1.10
CA ALA A 487 18.06 -20.61 -0.01
C ALA A 487 19.55 -20.48 0.35
N PHE A 488 20.44 -20.70 -0.62
CA PHE A 488 21.88 -20.49 -0.45
C PHE A 488 22.29 -19.04 -0.72
N SER A 489 23.36 -18.59 -0.07
CA SER A 489 24.13 -17.44 -0.54
C SER A 489 24.83 -17.76 -1.87
N PRO A 490 25.20 -16.75 -2.68
CA PRO A 490 25.83 -16.97 -4.00
C PRO A 490 27.19 -17.66 -3.97
N ASP A 491 27.92 -17.56 -2.86
CA ASP A 491 29.16 -18.30 -2.60
C ASP A 491 28.90 -19.75 -2.10
N GLY A 492 27.67 -20.06 -1.72
CA GLY A 492 27.27 -21.34 -1.12
C GLY A 492 27.73 -21.54 0.32
N GLU A 493 28.40 -20.57 0.95
CA GLU A 493 28.93 -20.70 2.31
C GLU A 493 27.85 -20.53 3.38
N ARG A 494 26.74 -19.86 3.04
CA ARG A 494 25.61 -19.61 3.95
C ARG A 494 24.31 -20.16 3.40
N ILE A 495 23.41 -20.47 4.32
CA ILE A 495 22.02 -20.85 4.04
C ILE A 495 21.09 -20.00 4.89
N VAL A 496 20.06 -19.44 4.25
CA VAL A 496 18.93 -18.82 4.96
C VAL A 496 17.82 -19.84 5.09
N ILE A 497 17.30 -19.95 6.31
CA ILE A 497 16.18 -20.84 6.67
C ILE A 497 15.09 -19.95 7.26
N GLY A 498 13.94 -19.87 6.62
CA GLY A 498 12.82 -19.03 7.06
C GLY A 498 11.58 -19.83 7.39
N GLY A 499 10.87 -19.53 8.48
CA GLY A 499 9.68 -20.29 8.85
C GLY A 499 8.83 -19.62 9.94
N GLU A 500 7.72 -20.26 10.28
CA GLU A 500 6.88 -19.93 11.44
C GLU A 500 7.37 -20.70 12.67
N GLU A 501 7.83 -20.02 13.71
CA GLU A 501 8.15 -20.61 15.01
C GLU A 501 6.98 -20.39 15.98
N TRP A 502 6.70 -21.37 16.84
CA TRP A 502 5.73 -21.19 17.92
C TRP A 502 6.37 -20.38 19.04
N ASP A 503 5.80 -19.21 19.35
CA ASP A 503 6.17 -18.42 20.51
C ASP A 503 5.27 -18.79 21.69
N PRO A 504 5.81 -19.52 22.70
CA PRO A 504 5.03 -19.93 23.86
C PRO A 504 4.64 -18.75 24.77
N LYS A 505 5.25 -17.57 24.63
CA LYS A 505 4.91 -16.38 25.44
C LYS A 505 3.66 -15.67 24.91
N THR A 506 3.50 -15.64 23.59
CA THR A 506 2.36 -14.98 22.93
C THR A 506 1.27 -15.97 22.51
N GLU A 507 1.51 -17.28 22.65
CA GLU A 507 0.67 -18.36 22.13
C GLU A 507 0.35 -18.19 20.64
N GLN A 508 1.31 -17.65 19.90
CA GLN A 508 1.18 -17.35 18.48
C GLN A 508 2.38 -17.88 17.71
N ARG A 509 2.16 -18.17 16.44
CA ARG A 509 3.26 -18.44 15.52
C ARG A 509 3.81 -17.13 15.00
N THR A 510 5.11 -16.92 15.16
CA THR A 510 5.84 -15.75 14.68
C THR A 510 6.85 -16.17 13.62
N GLY A 511 7.08 -15.29 12.66
CA GLY A 511 8.00 -15.53 11.57
C GLY A 511 9.41 -15.18 12.01
N ALA A 512 10.37 -16.00 11.60
CA ALA A 512 11.77 -15.69 11.70
C ALA A 512 12.54 -16.24 10.50
N ILE A 513 13.64 -15.57 10.17
CA ILE A 513 14.69 -16.18 9.37
C ILE A 513 15.94 -16.38 10.22
N LYS A 514 16.63 -17.48 9.97
CA LYS A 514 17.92 -17.81 10.55
C LYS A 514 18.92 -18.02 9.44
N VAL A 515 20.07 -17.37 9.55
CA VAL A 515 21.18 -17.54 8.60
C VAL A 515 22.25 -18.39 9.26
N TRP A 516 22.70 -19.42 8.56
CA TRP A 516 23.67 -20.40 9.06
C TRP A 516 24.86 -20.49 8.14
N GLU A 517 26.02 -20.79 8.70
CA GLU A 517 27.14 -21.32 7.93
C GLU A 517 26.82 -22.76 7.49
N ALA A 518 26.90 -23.03 6.19
CA ALA A 518 26.49 -24.29 5.60
C ALA A 518 27.34 -25.48 6.07
N ASP A 519 28.65 -25.27 6.24
CA ASP A 519 29.58 -26.35 6.58
C ASP A 519 29.63 -26.64 8.07
N THR A 520 29.56 -25.62 8.92
CA THR A 520 29.68 -25.77 10.37
C THR A 520 28.33 -25.93 11.06
N ALA A 521 27.22 -25.59 10.37
CA ALA A 521 25.90 -25.44 10.96
C ALA A 521 25.87 -24.45 12.14
N ARG A 522 26.78 -23.47 12.16
CA ARG A 522 26.78 -22.38 13.13
C ARG A 522 25.78 -21.31 12.70
N GLU A 523 24.91 -20.90 13.63
CA GLU A 523 24.03 -19.76 13.41
C GLU A 523 24.87 -18.47 13.31
N VAL A 524 24.65 -17.68 12.26
CA VAL A 524 25.28 -16.37 12.05
C VAL A 524 24.44 -15.30 12.74
N PHE A 525 23.14 -15.24 12.40
CA PHE A 525 22.16 -14.39 13.07
C PHE A 525 20.73 -14.88 12.80
N THR A 526 19.80 -14.34 13.60
CA THR A 526 18.36 -14.49 13.43
C THR A 526 17.72 -13.12 13.21
N VAL A 527 16.83 -13.00 12.22
CA VAL A 527 15.91 -11.85 12.07
C VAL A 527 14.51 -12.33 12.42
N GLY A 528 14.00 -11.87 13.57
CA GLY A 528 12.65 -12.16 14.05
C GLY A 528 11.76 -10.92 14.06
N GLY A 529 10.57 -11.06 14.63
CA GLY A 529 9.64 -9.95 14.86
C GLY A 529 8.52 -9.82 13.83
N PHE A 530 8.37 -10.79 12.93
CA PHE A 530 7.21 -10.86 12.04
C PHE A 530 6.02 -11.45 12.81
N SER A 531 4.91 -10.72 12.93
CA SER A 531 3.71 -11.24 13.63
C SER A 531 2.98 -12.33 12.85
N GLY A 532 3.25 -12.44 11.54
CA GLY A 532 2.86 -13.58 10.71
C GLY A 532 4.06 -14.44 10.34
N GLY A 533 4.14 -14.93 9.11
CA GLY A 533 5.18 -15.87 8.66
C GLY A 533 6.06 -15.31 7.55
N VAL A 534 7.19 -15.98 7.30
CA VAL A 534 8.05 -15.73 6.14
C VAL A 534 7.76 -16.83 5.11
N ASN A 535 7.24 -16.43 3.95
CA ASN A 535 6.85 -17.35 2.89
C ASN A 535 8.02 -17.71 1.96
N ASP A 536 8.96 -16.78 1.77
CA ASP A 536 10.08 -16.93 0.85
C ASP A 536 11.24 -16.00 1.22
N ALA A 537 12.47 -16.36 0.84
CA ALA A 537 13.66 -15.56 1.07
C ALA A 537 14.71 -15.82 -0.01
N ALA A 538 15.46 -14.79 -0.40
CA ALA A 538 16.52 -14.91 -1.39
C ALA A 538 17.71 -13.98 -1.06
N PHE A 539 18.93 -14.46 -1.28
CA PHE A 539 20.12 -13.59 -1.25
C PHE A 539 20.21 -12.77 -2.53
N SER A 540 20.78 -11.56 -2.43
CA SER A 540 21.21 -10.80 -3.60
C SER A 540 22.38 -11.50 -4.31
N PRO A 541 22.58 -11.28 -5.63
CA PRO A 541 23.67 -11.91 -6.39
C PRO A 541 25.08 -11.61 -5.86
N ASP A 542 25.26 -10.46 -5.22
CA ASP A 542 26.52 -10.07 -4.57
C ASP A 542 26.69 -10.66 -3.15
N GLY A 543 25.68 -11.38 -2.64
CA GLY A 543 25.67 -12.00 -1.32
C GLY A 543 25.55 -11.03 -0.14
N LYS A 544 25.35 -9.73 -0.39
CA LYS A 544 25.36 -8.69 0.65
C LYS A 544 24.00 -8.40 1.27
N ARG A 545 22.91 -8.79 0.61
CA ARG A 545 21.54 -8.51 1.03
C ARG A 545 20.69 -9.79 1.01
N ILE A 546 19.64 -9.80 1.83
CA ILE A 546 18.60 -10.83 1.82
C ILE A 546 17.26 -10.13 1.69
N VAL A 547 16.45 -10.55 0.72
CA VAL A 547 15.05 -10.13 0.56
C VAL A 547 14.12 -11.19 1.12
N LEU A 548 13.08 -10.75 1.83
CA LEU A 548 12.13 -11.59 2.56
C LEU A 548 10.72 -11.28 2.10
N ALA A 549 9.96 -12.31 1.70
CA ALA A 549 8.52 -12.23 1.54
C ALA A 549 7.87 -12.62 2.87
N ALA A 550 7.37 -11.64 3.61
CA ALA A 550 6.73 -11.83 4.89
C ALA A 550 5.27 -11.38 4.85
N PHE A 551 4.55 -11.68 5.93
CA PHE A 551 3.26 -11.06 6.19
C PHE A 551 3.07 -10.83 7.69
N GLU A 552 2.36 -9.78 8.03
CA GLU A 552 1.85 -9.51 9.36
C GLU A 552 0.47 -10.15 9.51
N ARG A 553 0.19 -10.74 10.69
CA ARG A 553 -1.10 -11.36 10.99
C ARG A 553 -1.86 -10.52 12.01
N ASN A 554 -2.99 -9.99 11.61
CA ASN A 554 -3.86 -9.31 12.57
C ASN A 554 -4.44 -10.32 13.58
N ALA A 555 -4.11 -10.15 14.86
CA ALA A 555 -4.52 -11.08 15.91
C ALA A 555 -6.06 -11.24 16.03
N LYS A 556 -6.83 -10.18 15.73
CA LYS A 556 -8.29 -10.12 15.87
C LYS A 556 -9.03 -10.58 14.61
N THR A 557 -8.63 -10.09 13.44
CA THR A 557 -9.34 -10.38 12.17
C THR A 557 -8.79 -11.61 11.45
N LYS A 558 -7.62 -12.11 11.88
CA LYS A 558 -6.82 -13.14 11.18
C LYS A 558 -6.41 -12.76 9.74
N GLN A 559 -6.66 -11.50 9.34
CA GLN A 559 -6.23 -10.97 8.06
C GLN A 559 -4.70 -10.89 8.00
N LYS A 560 -4.15 -11.20 6.82
CA LYS A 560 -2.72 -11.15 6.54
C LYS A 560 -2.40 -9.97 5.64
N ILE A 561 -1.38 -9.21 6.00
CA ILE A 561 -0.89 -8.06 5.24
C ILE A 561 0.54 -8.38 4.84
N GLY A 562 0.81 -8.43 3.53
CA GLY A 562 2.12 -8.77 3.02
C GLY A 562 3.13 -7.66 3.25
N GLU A 563 4.38 -8.06 3.40
CA GLU A 563 5.54 -7.18 3.55
C GLU A 563 6.74 -7.76 2.79
N ILE A 564 7.56 -6.87 2.24
CA ILE A 564 8.87 -7.22 1.68
C ILE A 564 9.91 -6.54 2.54
N LYS A 565 10.74 -7.32 3.24
CA LYS A 565 11.83 -6.79 4.07
C LYS A 565 13.17 -7.10 3.42
N VAL A 566 14.07 -6.12 3.41
CA VAL A 566 15.45 -6.30 2.94
C VAL A 566 16.40 -6.04 4.10
N VAL A 567 17.29 -7.00 4.34
CA VAL A 567 18.27 -6.96 5.42
C VAL A 567 19.69 -7.14 4.90
N GLU A 568 20.68 -6.64 5.64
CA GLU A 568 22.08 -6.93 5.42
C GLU A 568 22.36 -8.41 5.69
N ALA A 569 23.06 -9.06 4.74
CA ALA A 569 23.33 -10.49 4.81
C ALA A 569 24.36 -10.87 5.90
N ASP A 570 25.13 -9.92 6.42
CA ASP A 570 26.19 -10.17 7.41
C ASP A 570 25.73 -9.91 8.85
N THR A 571 24.83 -8.94 9.04
CA THR A 571 24.40 -8.46 10.36
C THR A 571 22.94 -8.77 10.66
N GLY A 572 22.13 -9.07 9.64
CA GLY A 572 20.68 -9.16 9.76
C GLY A 572 19.99 -7.80 10.00
N ARG A 573 20.72 -6.69 9.93
CA ARG A 573 20.15 -5.35 10.12
C ARG A 573 19.21 -5.02 8.98
N GLU A 574 18.03 -4.51 9.32
CA GLU A 574 17.06 -4.02 8.35
C GLU A 574 17.63 -2.83 7.56
N ILE A 575 17.56 -2.93 6.23
CA ILE A 575 17.90 -1.85 5.30
C ILE A 575 16.62 -1.07 5.00
N PHE A 576 15.55 -1.76 4.61
CA PHE A 576 14.24 -1.17 4.38
C PHE A 576 13.12 -2.23 4.41
N THR A 577 11.89 -1.75 4.59
CA THR A 577 10.66 -2.56 4.48
C THR A 577 9.66 -1.89 3.54
N LEU A 578 9.08 -2.68 2.63
CA LEU A 578 7.94 -2.30 1.81
C LEU A 578 6.70 -3.01 2.38
N GLY A 579 5.75 -2.25 2.92
CA GLY A 579 4.54 -2.78 3.55
C GLY A 579 3.25 -2.40 2.82
N GLY A 580 2.13 -2.97 3.28
CA GLY A 580 0.79 -2.59 2.83
C GLY A 580 0.28 -3.38 1.61
N PHE A 581 0.84 -4.56 1.35
CA PHE A 581 0.29 -5.45 0.33
C PHE A 581 -1.01 -6.07 0.83
N ALA A 582 -2.08 -5.96 0.05
CA ALA A 582 -3.32 -6.65 0.34
C ALA A 582 -3.08 -8.16 0.20
N GLY A 583 -3.05 -8.90 1.31
CA GLY A 583 -2.75 -10.33 1.29
C GLY A 583 -1.25 -10.65 1.29
N GLU A 584 -0.91 -11.93 1.26
CA GLU A 584 0.45 -12.42 1.44
C GLU A 584 1.34 -12.13 0.22
N VAL A 585 2.60 -11.77 0.46
CA VAL A 585 3.65 -11.90 -0.55
C VAL A 585 4.09 -13.36 -0.54
N ASN A 586 3.95 -14.04 -1.68
CA ASN A 586 4.17 -15.48 -1.78
C ASN A 586 5.57 -15.84 -2.29
N GLY A 587 6.22 -14.94 -3.02
CA GLY A 587 7.55 -15.15 -3.58
C GLY A 587 8.28 -13.84 -3.83
N VAL A 588 9.59 -13.86 -3.64
CA VAL A 588 10.50 -12.74 -3.89
C VAL A 588 11.80 -13.23 -4.53
N ALA A 589 12.39 -12.42 -5.41
CA ALA A 589 13.70 -12.69 -5.98
C ALA A 589 14.43 -11.37 -6.29
N PHE A 590 15.75 -11.38 -6.29
CA PHE A 590 16.54 -10.32 -6.90
C PHE A 590 16.68 -10.55 -8.41
N SER A 591 16.80 -9.47 -9.19
CA SER A 591 17.32 -9.57 -10.54
C SER A 591 18.79 -10.01 -10.52
N PRO A 592 19.31 -10.64 -11.59
CA PRO A 592 20.69 -11.13 -11.64
C PRO A 592 21.75 -10.03 -11.47
N ASP A 593 21.43 -8.79 -11.83
CA ASP A 593 22.29 -7.62 -11.62
C ASP A 593 22.17 -7.01 -10.21
N GLY A 594 21.29 -7.54 -9.37
CA GLY A 594 21.02 -7.08 -8.00
C GLY A 594 20.34 -5.72 -7.89
N LYS A 595 19.96 -5.10 -9.01
CA LYS A 595 19.37 -3.75 -9.03
C LYS A 595 17.88 -3.74 -8.76
N ASN A 596 17.20 -4.87 -8.99
CA ASN A 596 15.76 -4.97 -8.84
C ASN A 596 15.36 -6.12 -7.89
N ILE A 597 14.19 -5.97 -7.27
CA ILE A 597 13.48 -7.04 -6.59
C ILE A 597 12.21 -7.34 -7.39
N VAL A 598 11.87 -8.60 -7.56
CA VAL A 598 10.60 -9.05 -8.13
C VAL A 598 9.78 -9.69 -7.01
N SER A 599 8.51 -9.33 -6.89
CA SER A 599 7.61 -9.88 -5.87
C SER A 599 6.27 -10.30 -6.44
N GLY A 600 5.72 -11.40 -5.93
CA GLY A 600 4.37 -11.87 -6.25
C GLY A 600 3.42 -11.68 -5.08
N CYS A 601 2.35 -10.91 -5.29
CA CYS A 601 1.28 -10.74 -4.31
C CYS A 601 -0.08 -10.73 -4.99
N GLN A 602 -1.01 -11.57 -4.52
CA GLN A 602 -2.30 -11.81 -5.17
C GLN A 602 -2.12 -12.00 -6.69
N GLN A 603 -2.80 -11.20 -7.51
CA GLN A 603 -2.78 -11.29 -8.97
C GLN A 603 -1.71 -10.40 -9.63
N THR A 604 -0.73 -9.95 -8.86
CA THR A 604 0.25 -8.96 -9.32
C THR A 604 1.67 -9.48 -9.18
N VAL A 605 2.46 -9.26 -10.22
CA VAL A 605 3.91 -9.34 -10.20
C VAL A 605 4.43 -7.91 -10.25
N THR A 606 5.21 -7.53 -9.24
CA THR A 606 5.77 -6.19 -9.15
C THR A 606 7.30 -6.26 -9.19
N VAL A 607 7.92 -5.39 -10.00
CA VAL A 607 9.36 -5.18 -10.05
C VAL A 607 9.71 -3.87 -9.35
N TRP A 608 10.68 -3.92 -8.44
CA TRP A 608 11.10 -2.82 -7.59
C TRP A 608 12.56 -2.44 -7.86
N ASP A 609 12.88 -1.16 -7.95
CA ASP A 609 14.25 -0.63 -8.06
C ASP A 609 14.86 -0.49 -6.67
N VAL A 610 15.89 -1.28 -6.39
CA VAL A 610 16.55 -1.33 -5.08
C VAL A 610 17.30 -0.04 -4.78
N SER A 611 17.99 0.53 -5.77
CA SER A 611 18.78 1.75 -5.59
C SER A 611 17.89 2.95 -5.30
N ALA A 612 16.76 3.08 -6.01
CA ALA A 612 15.78 4.13 -5.74
C ALA A 612 15.16 4.01 -4.34
N ILE A 613 14.94 2.79 -3.83
CA ILE A 613 14.43 2.56 -2.47
C ILE A 613 15.49 2.93 -1.42
N GLU A 614 16.74 2.51 -1.61
CA GLU A 614 17.83 2.76 -0.66
C GLU A 614 18.22 4.24 -0.56
N GLU A 615 18.25 4.96 -1.68
CA GLU A 615 18.49 6.41 -1.68
C GLU A 615 17.42 7.16 -0.88
N ASN A 616 16.16 6.73 -0.99
CA ASN A 616 15.08 7.29 -0.19
C ASN A 616 15.19 6.93 1.29
N ALA A 617 15.60 5.69 1.62
CA ALA A 617 15.80 5.26 3.00
C ALA A 617 16.97 5.99 3.71
N LYS A 618 18.00 6.41 2.96
CA LYS A 618 19.14 7.20 3.48
C LYS A 618 18.86 8.70 3.60
N GLY A 619 17.82 9.20 2.91
CA GLY A 619 17.40 10.61 2.93
C GLY A 619 16.43 10.96 4.07
N HIS A 620 16.31 10.10 5.09
CA HIS A 620 15.40 10.26 6.23
C HIS A 620 16.13 10.41 7.55
#